data_AF-A0A804MZD2-F1
#
_entry.id   AF-A0A804MZD2-F1
#
_cell.length_a   1.000
_cell.length_b   1.000
_cell.length_c   1.000
_cell.angle_alpha   90.00
_cell.angle_beta   90.00
_cell.angle_gamma   90.00
#
_symmetry.space_group_name_H-M   'P 1'
#
loop_
_entity.id
_entity.type
_entity.pdbx_description
1 polymer ?
#
loop_
_entity_poly.entity_id
_entity_poly.type
_entity_poly.pdbx_seq_one_letter_code
_entity_poly.pdbx_strand_id
1 'polypeptide(L)'
;MGDILIPSLMVGDCSHSLCVRASRLWEFLDPQDDSRLLHTDLVLLDEEKNSIHAQIYPPLCQQFSALLDEGAVYNLKYFLVRKANRFYKPVENCNMISFTKWTTVEVVLQIPPAFPVCTYNLTPIE
;
A
#
# COMPACT_ATOMS: atom_id res chain seq x y z
N MET A 1 -6.26 16.77 -13.54
CA MET A 1 -5.09 16.77 -12.62
C MET A 1 -4.55 15.36 -12.62
N GLY A 2 -3.25 15.19 -12.85
CA GLY A 2 -2.63 13.87 -12.81
C GLY A 2 -2.64 13.28 -11.41
N ASP A 3 -2.42 11.98 -11.31
CA ASP A 3 -2.25 11.29 -10.03
C ASP A 3 -0.98 11.78 -9.34
N ILE A 4 -1.00 11.82 -7.99
CA ILE A 4 0.19 12.11 -7.20
C ILE A 4 1.08 10.86 -7.18
N LEU A 5 2.40 11.07 -7.21
CA LEU A 5 3.38 9.98 -7.06
C LEU A 5 3.77 9.79 -5.60
N ILE A 6 4.22 8.58 -5.26
CA ILE A 6 4.59 8.20 -3.89
C ILE A 6 5.61 9.15 -3.23
N PRO A 7 6.69 9.59 -3.92
CA PRO A 7 7.69 10.47 -3.30
C PRO A 7 7.15 11.84 -2.90
N SER A 8 6.03 12.27 -3.51
CA SER A 8 5.39 13.56 -3.23
C SER A 8 4.43 13.51 -2.04
N LEU A 9 4.21 12.33 -1.44
CA LEU A 9 3.32 12.16 -0.29
C LEU A 9 3.90 12.81 0.96
N MET A 10 3.15 13.73 1.55
CA MET A 10 3.45 14.36 2.84
C MET A 10 2.63 13.71 3.96
N VAL A 11 3.20 13.68 5.17
CA VAL A 11 2.50 13.15 6.36
C VAL A 11 1.25 13.95 6.64
N GLY A 12 0.14 13.26 6.87
CA GLY A 12 -1.20 13.83 7.04
C GLY A 12 -2.23 13.16 6.14
N ASP A 13 -3.44 13.70 6.13
CA ASP A 13 -4.51 13.20 5.28
C ASP A 13 -4.24 13.57 3.81
N CYS A 14 -4.36 12.59 2.92
CA CYS A 14 -4.21 12.78 1.49
C CYS A 14 -5.54 12.52 0.78
N SER A 15 -6.11 13.58 0.18
CA SER A 15 -7.32 13.50 -0.66
C SER A 15 -7.00 13.37 -2.16
N HIS A 16 -5.73 13.45 -2.54
CA HIS A 16 -5.30 13.32 -3.93
C HIS A 16 -5.40 11.86 -4.39
N SER A 17 -5.56 11.70 -5.70
CA SER A 17 -5.58 10.40 -6.37
C SER A 17 -4.17 9.85 -6.48
N LEU A 18 -3.95 8.63 -6.00
CA LEU A 18 -2.69 7.91 -6.09
C LEU A 18 -2.94 6.60 -6.83
N CYS A 19 -2.42 6.48 -8.06
CA CYS A 19 -2.50 5.27 -8.87
C CYS A 19 -1.35 4.33 -8.51
N VAL A 20 -1.67 3.14 -7.99
CA VAL A 20 -0.68 2.19 -7.49
C VAL A 20 -1.05 0.74 -7.79
N ARG A 21 -0.04 -0.10 -8.04
CA ARG A 21 -0.18 -1.56 -8.03
C ARG A 21 -0.02 -2.10 -6.62
N ALA A 22 -0.93 -2.97 -6.19
CA ALA A 22 -0.75 -3.81 -5.01
C ALA A 22 0.24 -4.95 -5.36
N SER A 23 1.53 -4.73 -5.14
CA SER A 23 2.57 -5.70 -5.52
C SER A 23 2.58 -6.93 -4.60
N ARG A 24 2.33 -6.72 -3.31
CA ARG A 24 2.20 -7.76 -2.29
C ARG A 24 1.06 -7.41 -1.35
N LEU A 25 0.33 -8.43 -0.92
CA LEU A 25 -0.74 -8.32 0.07
C LEU A 25 -0.64 -9.50 1.03
N TRP A 26 -0.57 -9.24 2.33
CA TRP A 26 -0.54 -10.31 3.34
C TRP A 26 -1.22 -9.89 4.63
N GLU A 27 -1.63 -10.88 5.40
CA GLU A 27 -2.25 -10.70 6.71
C GLU A 27 -1.24 -10.90 7.83
N PHE A 28 -1.26 -10.01 8.82
CA PHE A 28 -0.49 -10.13 10.04
C PHE A 28 -1.41 -10.50 11.21
N LEU A 29 -1.26 -11.74 11.68
CA LEU A 29 -2.05 -12.33 12.76
C LEU A 29 -1.36 -12.11 14.12
N ASP A 30 -2.12 -12.22 15.20
CA ASP A 30 -1.59 -12.18 16.56
C ASP A 30 -0.72 -13.43 16.82
N PRO A 31 0.58 -13.29 17.15
CA PRO A 31 1.45 -14.45 17.39
C PRO A 31 1.02 -15.36 18.54
N GLN A 32 0.12 -14.91 19.41
CA GLN A 32 -0.43 -15.71 20.52
C GLN A 32 -1.82 -16.29 20.21
N ASP A 33 -2.48 -15.80 19.16
CA ASP A 33 -3.82 -16.20 18.75
C ASP A 33 -3.97 -16.01 17.23
N ASP A 34 -3.65 -17.06 16.47
CA ASP A 34 -3.72 -17.06 15.01
C ASP A 34 -5.14 -16.81 14.46
N SER A 35 -6.19 -16.85 15.30
CA SER A 35 -7.55 -16.48 14.87
C SER A 35 -7.75 -14.95 14.79
N ARG A 36 -6.84 -14.16 15.36
CA ARG A 36 -6.94 -12.72 15.46
C ARG A 36 -6.07 -12.01 14.44
N LEU A 37 -6.70 -11.45 13.41
CA LEU A 37 -6.06 -10.53 12.48
C LEU A 37 -5.74 -9.19 13.15
N LEU A 38 -4.47 -8.79 13.17
CA LEU A 38 -4.03 -7.50 13.71
C LEU A 38 -4.05 -6.41 12.65
N HIS A 39 -3.58 -6.70 11.43
CA HIS A 39 -3.66 -5.81 10.26
C HIS A 39 -3.38 -6.58 8.97
N THR A 40 -3.76 -5.99 7.84
CA THR A 40 -3.36 -6.40 6.51
C THR A 40 -2.30 -5.43 6.01
N ASP A 41 -1.17 -5.95 5.54
CA ASP A 41 -0.09 -5.17 4.96
C ASP A 41 -0.12 -5.25 3.45
N LEU A 42 0.29 -4.15 2.81
CA LEU A 42 0.47 -4.07 1.36
C LEU A 42 1.79 -3.40 1.01
N VAL A 43 2.40 -3.86 -0.09
CA VAL A 43 3.41 -3.08 -0.80
C VAL A 43 2.77 -2.49 -2.05
N LEU A 44 2.76 -1.16 -2.12
CA LEU A 44 2.20 -0.41 -3.23
C LEU A 44 3.32 0.15 -4.11
N LEU A 45 3.14 0.10 -5.43
CA LEU A 45 4.07 0.63 -6.43
C LEU A 45 3.37 1.68 -7.27
N ASP A 46 3.99 2.84 -7.50
CA ASP A 46 3.50 3.79 -8.51
C ASP A 46 4.07 3.48 -9.90
N GLU A 47 3.65 4.25 -10.90
CA GLU A 47 4.10 4.09 -12.28
C GLU A 47 5.60 4.32 -12.48
N GLU A 48 6.23 5.11 -11.59
CA GLU A 48 7.66 5.44 -11.62
C GLU A 48 8.53 4.48 -10.78
N LYS A 49 7.95 3.36 -10.32
CA LYS A 49 8.63 2.31 -9.54
C LYS A 49 9.01 2.72 -8.12
N ASN A 50 8.45 3.81 -7.61
CA ASN A 50 8.55 4.10 -6.20
C ASN A 50 7.67 3.13 -5.43
N SER A 51 8.06 2.82 -4.19
CA SER A 51 7.33 1.86 -3.36
C SER A 51 6.98 2.45 -2.02
N ILE A 52 5.82 2.05 -1.48
CA ILE A 52 5.38 2.45 -0.15
C ILE A 52 4.67 1.29 0.53
N HIS A 53 4.95 1.14 1.84
CA HIS A 53 4.24 0.21 2.70
C HIS A 53 2.89 0.80 3.07
N ALA A 54 1.82 0.01 3.02
CA ALA A 54 0.50 0.39 3.48
C ALA A 54 -0.07 -0.63 4.47
N GLN A 55 -0.90 -0.14 5.39
CA GLN A 55 -1.55 -0.97 6.39
C GLN A 55 -3.05 -0.69 6.46
N ILE A 56 -3.81 -1.76 6.62
CA ILE A 56 -5.24 -1.74 6.87
C ILE A 56 -5.45 -2.38 8.23
N TYR A 57 -6.13 -1.69 9.14
CA TYR A 57 -6.41 -2.19 10.48
C TYR A 57 -7.88 -2.62 10.58
N PRO A 58 -8.22 -3.62 11.40
CA PRO A 58 -9.61 -3.98 11.68
C PRO A 58 -10.42 -2.78 12.20
N PRO A 59 -11.72 -2.67 11.86
CA PRO A 59 -12.51 -3.62 11.06
C PRO A 59 -12.35 -3.43 9.55
N LEU A 60 -11.53 -2.47 9.08
CA LEU A 60 -11.41 -2.14 7.66
C LEU A 60 -10.81 -3.27 6.82
N CYS A 61 -10.00 -4.16 7.42
CA CYS A 61 -9.47 -5.34 6.75
C CYS A 61 -10.57 -6.15 6.04
N GLN A 62 -11.69 -6.40 6.74
CA GLN A 62 -12.81 -7.19 6.19
C GLN A 62 -13.54 -6.46 5.06
N GLN A 63 -13.56 -5.13 5.09
CA GLN A 63 -14.18 -4.32 4.04
C GLN A 63 -13.34 -4.33 2.77
N PHE A 64 -12.01 -4.19 2.91
CA PHE A 64 -11.10 -4.07 1.78
C PHE A 64 -10.56 -5.40 1.27
N SER A 65 -10.63 -6.50 2.04
CA SER A 65 -10.21 -7.83 1.60
C SER A 65 -10.97 -8.32 0.36
N ALA A 66 -12.22 -7.89 0.18
CA ALA A 66 -13.02 -8.23 -1.00
C ALA A 66 -12.75 -7.31 -2.22
N LEU A 67 -11.99 -6.22 -2.04
CA LEU A 67 -11.71 -5.21 -3.07
C LEU A 67 -10.26 -5.23 -3.57
N LEU A 68 -9.35 -5.73 -2.75
CA LEU A 68 -7.90 -5.71 -2.99
C LEU A 68 -7.39 -7.11 -3.30
N ASP A 69 -6.78 -7.24 -4.48
CA ASP A 69 -6.13 -8.43 -4.99
C ASP A 69 -4.66 -8.11 -5.27
N GLU A 70 -3.78 -9.07 -5.02
CA GLU A 70 -2.37 -8.95 -5.39
C GLU A 70 -2.19 -8.87 -6.92
N GLY A 71 -1.36 -7.94 -7.38
CA GLY A 71 -1.05 -7.69 -8.78
C GLY A 71 -1.96 -6.67 -9.48
N ALA A 72 -3.13 -6.38 -8.91
CA ALA A 72 -4.07 -5.40 -9.45
C ALA A 72 -3.61 -3.94 -9.20
N VAL A 73 -4.08 -3.04 -10.07
CA VAL A 73 -3.79 -1.60 -9.99
C VAL A 73 -5.02 -0.87 -9.50
N TYR A 74 -4.82 0.08 -8.59
CA TYR A 74 -5.87 0.79 -7.88
C TYR A 74 -5.59 2.29 -7.88
N ASN A 75 -6.65 3.08 -8.04
CA ASN A 75 -6.66 4.48 -7.68
C ASN A 75 -7.12 4.61 -6.23
N LEU A 76 -6.23 5.09 -5.37
CA LEU A 76 -6.47 5.33 -3.95
C LEU A 76 -6.72 6.82 -3.71
N LYS A 77 -7.72 7.16 -2.88
CA LYS A 77 -7.94 8.52 -2.34
C LYS A 77 -8.37 8.45 -0.89
N TYR A 78 -8.26 9.57 -0.17
CA TYR A 78 -8.72 9.73 1.21
C TYR A 78 -8.07 8.73 2.18
N PHE A 79 -6.76 8.60 2.07
CA PHE A 79 -5.92 7.76 2.94
C PHE A 79 -5.03 8.65 3.82
N LEU A 80 -4.51 8.07 4.89
CA LEU A 80 -3.63 8.77 5.83
C LEU A 80 -2.19 8.39 5.57
N VAL A 81 -1.33 9.37 5.32
CA VAL A 81 0.12 9.18 5.22
C VAL A 81 0.73 9.40 6.60
N ARG A 82 1.52 8.44 7.08
CA ARG A 82 2.23 8.50 8.36
C ARG A 82 3.72 8.26 8.15
N LYS A 83 4.51 8.43 9.20
CA LYS A 83 5.89 7.95 9.21
C LYS A 83 5.91 6.43 9.22
N ALA A 84 6.82 5.85 8.45
CA ALA A 84 7.00 4.41 8.37
C ALA A 84 7.36 3.83 9.75
N ASN A 85 6.96 2.58 9.98
CA ASN A 85 7.27 1.83 11.19
C ASN A 85 8.77 1.80 11.48
N ARG A 86 9.16 1.81 12.75
CA ARG A 86 10.59 1.87 13.14
C ARG A 86 11.34 0.57 12.87
N PHE A 87 10.69 -0.56 13.14
CA PHE A 87 11.35 -1.88 13.18
C PHE A 87 11.07 -2.73 11.95
N TYR A 88 9.84 -2.68 11.41
CA TYR A 88 9.45 -3.47 10.25
C TYR A 88 9.17 -2.55 9.06
N LYS A 89 9.99 -2.65 8.02
CA LYS A 89 9.88 -1.87 6.78
C LYS A 89 10.07 -2.80 5.58
N PRO A 90 8.98 -3.30 4.96
CA PRO A 90 9.07 -4.16 3.78
C PRO A 90 9.78 -3.48 2.60
N VAL A 91 9.67 -2.16 2.52
CA VAL A 91 10.28 -1.33 1.49
C VAL A 91 10.95 -0.11 2.11
N GLU A 92 12.00 0.39 1.47
CA GLU A 92 12.71 1.58 1.89
C GLU A 92 11.90 2.84 1.58
N ASN A 93 11.05 3.23 2.52
CA ASN A 93 10.36 4.50 2.49
C ASN A 93 10.29 5.09 3.91
N CYS A 94 10.43 6.41 4.04
CA CYS A 94 10.29 7.11 5.31
C CYS A 94 8.83 7.30 5.73
N ASN A 95 7.90 7.17 4.78
CA ASN A 95 6.47 7.28 4.99
C ASN A 95 5.78 5.95 4.70
N MET A 96 4.58 5.79 5.22
CA MET A 96 3.69 4.66 4.96
C MET A 96 2.25 5.13 4.87
N ILE A 97 1.40 4.35 4.24
CA ILE A 97 -0.03 4.64 4.11
C ILE A 97 -0.81 3.84 5.15
N SER A 98 -1.86 4.45 5.69
CA SER A 98 -2.87 3.75 6.46
C SER A 98 -4.24 4.03 5.87
N PHE A 99 -4.99 2.96 5.63
CA PHE A 99 -6.35 3.08 5.13
C PHE A 99 -7.23 3.64 6.23
N THR A 100 -8.17 4.49 5.83
CA THR A 100 -9.17 5.10 6.68
C THR A 100 -10.56 4.58 6.28
N LYS A 101 -11.57 4.87 7.10
CA LYS A 101 -12.96 4.58 6.77
C LYS A 101 -13.42 5.25 5.46
N TRP A 102 -12.77 6.34 5.06
CA TRP A 102 -13.11 7.12 3.88
C TRP A 102 -12.28 6.76 2.66
N THR A 103 -11.29 5.87 2.81
CA THR A 103 -10.41 5.49 1.71
C THR A 103 -11.21 4.86 0.59
N THR A 104 -11.10 5.43 -0.61
CA THR A 104 -11.73 4.89 -1.80
C THR A 104 -10.71 4.09 -2.58
N VAL A 105 -11.11 2.90 -3.02
CA VAL A 105 -10.30 1.98 -3.81
C VAL A 105 -11.06 1.71 -5.10
N GLU A 106 -10.52 2.18 -6.23
CA GLU A 106 -11.10 1.95 -7.55
C GLU A 106 -10.11 1.15 -8.39
N VAL A 107 -10.52 -0.03 -8.88
CA VAL A 107 -9.66 -0.85 -9.75
C VAL A 107 -9.45 -0.19 -11.10
N VAL A 108 -8.21 -0.17 -11.57
CA VAL A 108 -7.81 0.38 -12.87
C VAL A 108 -7.72 -0.77 -13.87
N LEU A 109 -8.64 -0.77 -14.85
CA LEU A 109 -8.69 -1.83 -15.87
C LEU A 109 -7.70 -1.60 -17.01
N GLN A 110 -7.48 -0.35 -17.41
CA GLN A 110 -6.54 0.03 -18.47
C GLN A 110 -5.19 0.40 -17.85
N ILE A 111 -4.39 -0.62 -17.58
CA ILE A 111 -3.09 -0.46 -16.94
C ILE A 111 -2.04 0.00 -17.97
N PRO A 112 -1.27 1.08 -17.69
CA PRO A 112 -0.16 1.47 -18.55
C PRO A 112 0.84 0.32 -18.77
N PRO A 113 1.32 0.07 -20.01
CA PRO A 113 2.21 -1.06 -20.29
C PRO A 113 3.52 -1.05 -19.48
N ALA A 114 3.99 0.14 -19.08
CA ALA A 114 5.22 0.33 -18.33
C ALA A 114 5.05 0.21 -16.80
N PHE A 115 3.84 -0.05 -16.31
CA PHE A 115 3.57 -0.06 -14.87
C PHE A 115 4.29 -1.25 -14.20
N PRO A 116 5.16 -1.01 -13.20
CA PRO A 116 6.00 -2.04 -12.58
C PRO A 116 5.19 -3.10 -11.84
N VAL A 117 5.62 -4.36 -11.90
CA VAL A 117 4.93 -5.51 -11.29
C VAL A 117 5.43 -5.78 -9.86
N CYS A 118 6.74 -5.76 -9.68
CA CYS A 118 7.39 -5.99 -8.40
C CYS A 118 8.56 -5.03 -8.18
N THR A 119 8.90 -4.84 -6.91
CA THR A 119 10.10 -4.15 -6.45
C THR A 119 10.93 -5.11 -5.61
N TYR A 120 12.26 -5.00 -5.69
CA TYR A 120 13.18 -5.77 -4.88
C TYR A 120 14.51 -5.02 -4.77
N ASN A 121 15.17 -5.15 -3.63
CA ASN A 121 16.54 -4.69 -3.42
C ASN A 121 17.42 -5.92 -3.25
N LEU A 122 18.41 -6.09 -4.12
CA LEU A 122 19.39 -7.16 -3.98
C LEU A 122 20.42 -6.74 -2.94
N THR A 123 20.58 -7.56 -1.90
CA THR A 123 21.72 -7.43 -0.99
C THR A 123 22.93 -8.07 -1.70
N PRO A 124 24.04 -7.34 -1.89
CA PRO A 124 25.25 -7.91 -2.47
C PRO A 124 25.69 -9.15 -1.68
N ILE A 125 26.13 -10.18 -2.41
CA ILE A 125 26.82 -11.32 -1.81
C ILE A 125 28.28 -10.88 -1.63
N GLU A 126 28.77 -10.93 -0.39
CA GLU A 126 30.20 -10.72 -0.07
C GLU A 126 31.09 -11.82 -0.65
#